data_AF-A0A0Q3QWL0-F1
#
_entry.id   AF-A0A0Q3QWL0-F1
#
_cell.length_a   1.000
_cell.length_b   1.000
_cell.length_c   1.000
_cell.angle_alpha   90.00
_cell.angle_beta   90.00
_cell.angle_gamma   90.00
#
_symmetry.space_group_name_H-M   'P 1'
#
loop_
_entity.id
_entity.type
_entity.pdbx_description
1 polymer ?
#
loop_
_entity_poly.entity_id
_entity_poly.type
_entity_poly.pdbx_seq_one_letter_code
_entity_poly.pdbx_strand_id
1 'polypeptide(L)'
;MDESKIEETILYIVVFILSISLIVLVFLMNFSLINIKIEGDIWGPLSTFIGALLGAGISGGIAIYIMNRDTTFRREERQEELNDNFKKSFELISMWSNSYLQTFNSLHNLVQANEGGKKNSLEIQLNAIKECMTRLDKINDDYIPQEVYKDFLDLKTYIDLIYNQYKAYTSTIEIRKHRDELVIVSENVAVKQWILDSYKDSKESFIDHLNVLQDYRNKIK
;
A
#
# COMPACT_ATOMS: atom_id res chain seq x y z
N MET A 1 12.73 4.27 -18.97
CA MET A 1 14.04 3.81 -18.45
C MET A 1 14.34 4.71 -17.28
N ASP A 2 14.43 4.15 -16.08
CA ASP A 2 14.47 4.89 -14.83
C ASP A 2 15.72 5.79 -14.77
N GLU A 3 15.57 7.07 -14.43
CA GLU A 3 16.67 8.04 -14.40
C GLU A 3 17.81 7.56 -13.47
N SER A 4 17.47 6.87 -12.39
CA SER A 4 18.45 6.30 -11.44
C SER A 4 19.40 5.28 -12.07
N LYS A 5 18.93 4.49 -13.05
CA LYS A 5 19.77 3.49 -13.75
C LYS A 5 20.77 4.15 -14.69
N ILE A 6 20.42 5.32 -15.24
CA ILE A 6 21.31 6.09 -16.12
C ILE A 6 22.41 6.74 -15.28
N GLU A 7 22.06 7.33 -14.14
CA GLU A 7 23.02 7.93 -13.21
C GLU A 7 24.03 6.90 -12.67
N GLU A 8 23.56 5.71 -12.29
CA GLU A 8 24.41 4.61 -11.82
C GLU A 8 25.39 4.15 -12.91
N THR A 9 24.92 4.06 -14.16
CA THR A 9 25.76 3.68 -15.31
C THR A 9 26.83 4.74 -15.61
N ILE A 10 26.47 6.02 -15.58
CA ILE A 10 27.42 7.12 -15.80
C ILE A 10 28.48 7.14 -14.70
N LEU A 11 28.08 6.98 -13.44
CA LEU A 11 29.01 6.93 -12.31
C LEU A 11 30.01 5.79 -12.45
N TYR A 12 29.55 4.60 -12.86
CA TYR A 12 30.43 3.44 -13.08
C TYR A 12 31.47 3.71 -14.19
N ILE A 13 31.06 4.33 -15.30
CA ILE A 13 31.94 4.70 -16.41
C ILE A 13 33.01 5.71 -15.95
N VAL A 14 32.61 6.73 -15.17
CA VAL A 14 33.54 7.74 -14.65
C VAL A 14 34.57 7.12 -13.71
N VAL A 15 34.14 6.27 -12.77
CA VAL A 15 35.04 5.57 -11.84
C VAL A 15 35.99 4.65 -12.60
N PHE A 16 35.52 3.96 -13.64
CA PHE A 16 36.33 3.10 -14.48
C PHE A 16 37.42 3.87 -15.24
N ILE A 17 37.07 5.00 -15.88
CA ILE A 17 38.03 5.86 -16.59
C ILE A 17 39.09 6.41 -15.63
N LEU A 18 38.68 6.88 -14.44
CA LEU A 18 39.61 7.37 -13.42
C LEU A 18 40.55 6.28 -12.93
N SER A 19 40.04 5.06 -12.74
CA SER A 19 40.85 3.91 -12.31
C SER A 19 41.87 3.51 -13.36
N ILE A 20 41.49 3.47 -14.65
CA ILE A 20 42.42 3.22 -15.76
C ILE A 20 43.47 4.32 -15.86
N SER A 21 43.05 5.58 -15.77
CA SER A 21 43.95 6.74 -15.85
C SER A 21 45.00 6.70 -14.73
N LEU A 22 44.58 6.31 -13.52
CA LEU A 22 45.48 6.09 -12.39
C LEU A 22 46.45 4.93 -12.64
N ILE A 23 45.97 3.79 -13.14
CA ILE A 23 46.82 2.62 -13.45
C ILE A 23 47.87 3.00 -14.50
N VAL A 24 47.47 3.72 -15.55
CA VAL A 24 48.38 4.20 -16.60
C VAL A 24 49.41 5.16 -16.03
N LEU A 25 49.01 6.09 -15.16
CA LEU A 25 49.92 7.02 -14.49
C LEU A 25 50.96 6.27 -13.63
N VAL A 26 50.52 5.29 -12.82
CA VAL A 26 51.39 4.45 -12.00
C VAL A 26 52.37 3.65 -12.85
N PHE A 27 51.92 3.08 -13.97
CA PHE A 27 52.77 2.35 -14.91
C PHE A 27 53.81 3.25 -15.56
N LEU A 28 53.42 4.45 -16.01
CA LEU A 28 54.33 5.44 -16.61
C LEU A 28 55.37 5.93 -15.60
N MET A 29 54.98 6.18 -14.35
CA MET A 29 55.91 6.52 -13.27
C MET A 29 56.91 5.38 -13.00
N ASN A 30 56.45 4.13 -12.91
CA ASN A 30 57.33 2.97 -12.73
C ASN A 30 58.29 2.76 -13.92
N PHE A 31 57.85 2.98 -15.16
CA PHE A 31 58.70 2.86 -16.34
C PHE A 31 59.76 3.96 -16.42
N SER A 32 59.42 5.19 -16.02
CA SER A 32 60.36 6.31 -15.89
C SER A 32 61.42 6.04 -14.82
N LEU A 33 61.04 5.43 -13.69
CA LEU A 33 61.94 5.06 -12.59
C LEU A 33 62.98 3.98 -12.98
N ILE A 34 62.64 3.06 -13.88
CA ILE A 34 63.55 1.97 -14.31
C ILE A 34 64.68 2.50 -15.24
N ASN A 35 64.46 3.62 -15.94
CA ASN A 35 65.40 4.18 -16.92
C ASN A 35 66.30 5.31 -16.38
N ILE A 36 66.15 5.71 -15.11
CA ILE A 36 66.93 6.81 -14.50
C ILE A 36 67.81 6.23 -13.39
N LYS A 37 69.13 6.49 -13.44
CA LYS A 37 70.05 6.22 -12.32
C LYS A 37 69.49 6.89 -11.06
N ILE A 38 69.16 6.09 -10.06
CA ILE A 38 68.49 6.51 -8.83
C ILE A 38 69.43 7.42 -8.01
N GLU A 39 69.36 8.73 -8.24
CA GLU A 39 69.80 9.74 -7.28
C GLU A 39 68.69 9.95 -6.23
N GLY A 40 69.09 10.17 -4.97
CA GLY A 40 68.26 10.02 -3.77
C GLY A 40 67.01 10.90 -3.63
N ASP A 41 66.73 11.81 -4.56
CA ASP A 41 65.64 12.80 -4.47
C ASP A 41 64.27 12.30 -4.97
N ILE A 42 64.18 11.11 -5.56
CA ILE A 42 62.92 10.61 -6.14
C ILE A 42 61.98 9.95 -5.10
N TRP A 43 62.52 9.61 -3.92
CA TRP A 43 61.75 8.98 -2.84
C TRP A 43 60.71 9.91 -2.21
N GLY A 44 60.94 11.22 -2.17
CA GLY A 44 60.00 12.20 -1.62
C GLY A 44 58.69 12.29 -2.44
N PRO A 45 58.76 12.55 -3.75
CA PRO A 45 57.57 12.59 -4.61
C PRO A 45 56.83 11.26 -4.67
N LEU A 46 57.54 10.13 -4.74
CA LEU A 46 56.93 8.80 -4.81
C LEU A 46 56.20 8.42 -3.50
N SER A 47 56.81 8.68 -2.34
CA SER A 47 56.17 8.44 -1.04
C SER A 47 54.94 9.34 -0.83
N THR A 48 55.00 10.59 -1.30
CA THR A 48 53.86 11.51 -1.26
C THR A 48 52.71 11.01 -2.15
N PHE A 49 53.01 10.53 -3.36
CA PHE A 49 52.02 9.97 -4.28
C PHE A 49 51.37 8.68 -3.74
N ILE A 50 52.17 7.72 -3.24
CA ILE A 50 51.65 6.48 -2.65
C ILE A 50 50.84 6.79 -1.39
N GLY A 51 51.31 7.72 -0.55
CA GLY A 51 50.57 8.19 0.63
C GLY A 51 49.24 8.82 0.27
N ALA A 52 49.20 9.68 -0.76
CA ALA A 52 47.97 10.27 -1.26
C ALA A 52 47.02 9.21 -1.86
N LEU A 53 47.55 8.23 -2.58
CA LEU A 53 46.76 7.14 -3.17
C LEU A 53 46.15 6.24 -2.11
N LEU A 54 46.93 5.83 -1.10
CA LEU A 54 46.44 5.03 0.02
C LEU A 54 45.43 5.83 0.86
N GLY A 55 45.72 7.11 1.12
CA GLY A 55 44.79 8.00 1.83
C GLY A 55 43.46 8.19 1.10
N ALA A 56 43.49 8.37 -0.22
CA ALA A 56 42.31 8.47 -1.08
C ALA A 56 41.55 7.14 -1.18
N GLY A 57 42.25 6.01 -1.26
CA GLY A 57 41.64 4.68 -1.27
C GLY A 57 40.92 4.35 0.02
N ILE A 58 41.55 4.63 1.17
CA ILE A 58 40.95 4.42 2.50
C ILE A 58 39.75 5.36 2.70
N SER A 59 39.87 6.65 2.37
CA SER A 59 38.78 7.60 2.53
C SER A 59 37.61 7.30 1.59
N GLY A 60 37.87 6.93 0.33
CA GLY A 60 36.86 6.50 -0.63
C GLY A 60 36.14 5.21 -0.19
N GLY A 61 36.88 4.22 0.31
CA GLY A 61 36.30 2.99 0.86
C GLY A 61 35.39 3.24 2.06
N ILE A 62 35.81 4.11 3.00
CA ILE A 62 34.99 4.52 4.14
C ILE A 62 33.73 5.27 3.68
N ALA A 63 33.85 6.17 2.69
CA ALA A 63 32.72 6.91 2.16
C ALA A 63 31.67 5.98 1.51
N ILE A 64 32.10 5.01 0.70
CA ILE A 64 31.21 4.01 0.09
C ILE A 64 30.53 3.16 1.17
N TYR A 65 31.28 2.72 2.19
CA TYR A 65 30.72 1.94 3.29
C TYR A 65 29.64 2.73 4.06
N ILE A 66 29.90 4.00 4.37
CA ILE A 66 28.93 4.87 5.06
C ILE A 66 27.70 5.13 4.18
N MET A 67 27.87 5.41 2.88
CA MET A 67 26.76 5.61 1.96
C MET A 67 25.90 4.35 1.78
N ASN A 68 26.52 3.18 1.65
CA ASN A 68 25.78 1.91 1.56
C ASN A 68 25.01 1.62 2.85
N ARG A 69 25.59 1.93 4.01
CA ARG A 69 24.90 1.79 5.29
C ARG A 69 23.74 2.78 5.42
N ASP A 70 23.92 4.04 5.05
CA ASP A 70 22.87 5.07 5.10
C ASP A 70 21.71 4.74 4.15
N THR A 71 22.01 4.30 2.93
CA THR A 71 20.97 3.90 1.95
C THR A 71 20.21 2.66 2.40
N THR A 72 20.88 1.68 3.01
CA THR A 72 20.21 0.49 3.56
C THR A 72 19.31 0.87 4.73
N PHE A 73 19.81 1.69 5.66
CA PHE A 73 19.05 2.17 6.81
C PHE A 73 17.81 2.96 6.38
N ARG A 74 17.93 3.90 5.44
CA ARG A 74 16.80 4.67 4.92
C ARG A 74 15.76 3.80 4.20
N ARG A 75 16.19 2.71 3.56
CA ARG A 75 15.26 1.75 2.94
C ARG A 75 14.49 0.98 4.00
N GLU A 76 15.16 0.53 5.06
CA GLU A 76 14.53 -0.15 6.20
C GLU A 76 13.53 0.79 6.91
N GLU A 77 13.93 2.02 7.21
CA GLU A 77 13.07 3.03 7.85
C GLU A 77 11.84 3.36 6.99
N ARG A 78 12.01 3.52 5.68
CA ARG A 78 10.88 3.73 4.76
C ARG A 78 9.94 2.53 4.73
N GLN A 79 10.48 1.31 4.73
CA GLN A 79 9.66 0.10 4.74
C GLN A 79 8.87 0.01 6.06
N GLU A 80 9.50 0.28 7.19
CA GLU A 80 8.85 0.33 8.50
C GLU A 80 7.74 1.38 8.55
N GLU A 81 7.98 2.58 8.02
CA GLU A 81 6.97 3.64 7.92
C GLU A 81 5.77 3.22 7.07
N LEU A 82 5.99 2.63 5.89
CA LEU A 82 4.93 2.11 5.04
C LEU A 82 4.12 1.01 5.73
N ASN A 83 4.79 0.10 6.43
CA ASN A 83 4.17 -0.97 7.18
C ASN A 83 3.29 -0.43 8.32
N ASP A 84 3.78 0.58 9.04
CA ASP A 84 3.04 1.22 10.13
C ASP A 84 1.86 2.03 9.63
N ASN A 85 2.01 2.72 8.49
CA ASN A 85 0.92 3.43 7.83
C ASN A 85 -0.16 2.44 7.38
N PHE A 86 0.22 1.31 6.77
CA PHE A 86 -0.74 0.27 6.42
C PHE A 86 -1.42 -0.32 7.66
N LYS A 87 -0.70 -0.61 8.75
CA LYS A 87 -1.29 -1.11 10.00
C LYS A 87 -2.37 -0.15 10.53
N LYS A 88 -2.09 1.16 10.53
CA LYS A 88 -3.06 2.19 10.95
C LYS A 88 -4.27 2.24 10.02
N SER A 89 -4.05 2.22 8.70
CA SER A 89 -5.13 2.17 7.71
C SER A 89 -5.98 0.91 7.85
N PHE A 90 -5.35 -0.25 8.06
CA PHE A 90 -6.05 -1.53 8.22
C PHE A 90 -6.95 -1.53 9.45
N GLU A 91 -6.54 -0.95 10.58
CA GLU A 91 -7.42 -0.83 11.76
C GLU A 91 -8.71 -0.07 11.41
N LEU A 92 -8.62 1.00 10.62
CA LEU A 92 -9.79 1.72 10.13
C LEU A 92 -10.61 0.87 9.15
N ILE A 93 -9.97 0.20 8.19
CA ILE A 93 -10.64 -0.70 7.25
C ILE A 93 -11.42 -1.77 8.01
N SER A 94 -10.78 -2.44 8.97
CA SER A 94 -11.36 -3.50 9.77
C SER A 94 -12.55 -2.99 10.59
N MET A 95 -12.40 -1.86 11.28
CA MET A 95 -13.47 -1.27 12.07
C MET A 95 -14.73 -0.97 11.23
N TRP A 96 -14.56 -0.30 10.10
CA TRP A 96 -15.69 0.07 9.23
C TRP A 96 -16.27 -1.13 8.47
N SER A 97 -15.43 -2.09 8.07
CA SER A 97 -15.88 -3.33 7.43
C SER A 97 -16.70 -4.20 8.38
N ASN A 98 -16.28 -4.29 9.65
CA ASN A 98 -17.04 -5.00 10.67
C ASN A 98 -18.36 -4.29 11.00
N SER A 99 -18.34 -2.95 11.09
CA SER A 99 -19.57 -2.17 11.25
C SER A 99 -20.53 -2.41 10.08
N TYR A 100 -20.03 -2.39 8.84
CA TYR A 100 -20.80 -2.74 7.66
C TYR A 100 -21.39 -4.15 7.75
N LEU A 101 -20.62 -5.17 8.14
CA LEU A 101 -21.11 -6.54 8.26
C LEU A 101 -22.27 -6.66 9.27
N GLN A 102 -22.19 -5.94 10.39
CA GLN A 102 -23.30 -5.88 11.37
C GLN A 102 -24.54 -5.22 10.78
N THR A 103 -24.36 -4.11 10.07
CA THR A 103 -25.43 -3.41 9.36
C THR A 103 -26.04 -4.27 8.24
N PHE A 104 -25.23 -5.02 7.50
CA PHE A 104 -25.67 -5.92 6.44
C PHE A 104 -26.53 -7.07 6.99
N ASN A 105 -26.11 -7.69 8.11
CA ASN A 105 -26.93 -8.67 8.82
C ASN A 105 -28.27 -8.06 9.26
N SER A 106 -28.24 -6.82 9.77
CA SER A 106 -29.44 -6.11 10.22
C SER A 106 -30.40 -5.83 9.06
N LEU A 107 -29.87 -5.38 7.90
CA LEU A 107 -30.65 -5.22 6.68
C LEU A 107 -31.30 -6.54 6.25
N HIS A 108 -30.54 -7.64 6.22
CA HIS A 108 -31.07 -8.95 5.86
C HIS A 108 -32.26 -9.36 6.75
N ASN A 109 -32.13 -9.21 8.08
CA ASN A 109 -33.21 -9.52 9.02
C ASN A 109 -34.44 -8.62 8.81
N LEU A 110 -34.23 -7.33 8.55
CA LEU A 110 -35.31 -6.39 8.25
C LEU A 110 -36.04 -6.73 6.94
N VAL A 111 -35.32 -7.19 5.91
CA VAL A 111 -35.94 -7.64 4.65
C VAL A 111 -36.88 -8.82 4.88
N GLN A 112 -36.53 -9.75 5.79
CA GLN A 112 -37.39 -10.88 6.14
C GLN A 112 -38.62 -10.48 6.96
N ALA A 113 -38.53 -9.41 7.76
CA ALA A 113 -39.65 -8.92 8.55
C ALA A 113 -40.82 -8.45 7.66
N ASN A 114 -42.05 -8.68 8.14
CA ASN A 114 -43.29 -8.20 7.51
C ASN A 114 -43.97 -7.18 8.43
N GLU A 115 -43.22 -6.15 8.82
CA GLU A 115 -43.68 -5.11 9.75
C GLU A 115 -43.85 -3.76 9.06
N GLY A 116 -44.84 -2.98 9.46
CA GLY A 116 -45.11 -1.66 8.88
C GLY A 116 -43.99 -0.64 9.00
N GLY A 117 -43.18 -0.72 10.06
CA GLY A 117 -42.03 0.16 10.30
C GLY A 117 -40.78 -0.22 9.50
N LYS A 118 -40.80 -1.35 8.78
CA LYS A 118 -39.66 -1.92 8.06
C LYS A 118 -38.95 -0.93 7.14
N LYS A 119 -39.69 -0.15 6.35
CA LYS A 119 -39.08 0.78 5.38
C LYS A 119 -38.22 1.83 6.07
N ASN A 120 -38.72 2.45 7.14
CA ASN A 120 -37.96 3.44 7.90
C ASN A 120 -36.71 2.81 8.53
N SER A 121 -36.84 1.59 9.08
CA SER A 121 -35.70 0.86 9.64
C SER A 121 -34.64 0.52 8.57
N LEU A 122 -35.06 0.10 7.38
CA LEU A 122 -34.16 -0.14 6.23
C LEU A 122 -33.44 1.14 5.81
N GLU A 123 -34.15 2.28 5.74
CA GLU A 123 -33.54 3.57 5.40
C GLU A 123 -32.48 4.01 6.42
N ILE A 124 -32.71 3.78 7.73
CA ILE A 124 -31.72 4.06 8.79
C ILE A 124 -30.46 3.20 8.58
N GLN A 125 -30.62 1.89 8.34
CA GLN A 125 -29.48 1.00 8.11
C GLN A 125 -28.75 1.34 6.80
N LEU A 126 -29.45 1.71 5.75
CA LEU A 126 -28.85 2.18 4.49
C LEU A 126 -28.01 3.44 4.68
N ASN A 127 -28.45 4.36 5.53
CA ASN A 127 -27.65 5.54 5.89
C ASN A 127 -26.38 5.16 6.66
N ALA A 128 -26.44 4.14 7.53
CA ALA A 128 -25.25 3.61 8.21
C ALA A 128 -24.26 2.96 7.23
N ILE A 129 -24.74 2.21 6.23
CA ILE A 129 -23.88 1.69 5.14
C ILE A 129 -23.21 2.83 4.38
N LYS A 130 -23.98 3.88 4.05
CA LYS A 130 -23.45 5.06 3.35
C LYS A 130 -22.37 5.77 4.17
N GLU A 131 -22.52 5.82 5.50
CA GLU A 131 -21.47 6.33 6.38
C GLU A 131 -20.23 5.45 6.32
N CYS A 132 -20.36 4.12 6.45
CA CYS A 132 -19.22 3.19 6.35
C CYS A 132 -18.45 3.39 5.03
N MET A 133 -19.15 3.49 3.91
CA MET A 133 -18.57 3.78 2.59
C MET A 133 -17.80 5.10 2.59
N THR A 134 -18.42 6.17 3.07
CA THR A 134 -17.81 7.51 3.14
C THR A 134 -16.55 7.52 4.02
N ARG A 135 -16.50 6.68 5.06
CA ARG A 135 -15.34 6.57 5.95
C ARG A 135 -14.21 5.78 5.31
N LEU A 136 -14.54 4.70 4.60
CA LEU A 136 -13.56 3.92 3.83
C LEU A 136 -12.97 4.73 2.67
N ASP A 137 -13.77 5.57 2.00
CA ASP A 137 -13.30 6.49 0.94
C ASP A 137 -12.30 7.55 1.42
N LYS A 138 -12.25 7.82 2.73
CA LYS A 138 -11.32 8.79 3.32
C LYS A 138 -10.01 8.17 3.78
N ILE A 139 -9.88 6.85 3.69
CA ILE A 139 -8.61 6.18 3.97
C ILE A 139 -7.64 6.57 2.85
N ASN A 140 -6.39 6.87 3.22
CA ASN A 140 -5.40 7.19 2.22
C ASN A 140 -4.98 5.91 1.48
N ASP A 141 -5.38 5.80 0.23
CA ASP A 141 -5.06 4.70 -0.68
C ASP A 141 -3.55 4.50 -0.84
N ASP A 142 -2.72 5.55 -0.70
CA ASP A 142 -1.26 5.46 -0.78
C ASP A 142 -0.64 4.60 0.34
N TYR A 143 -1.39 4.38 1.42
CA TYR A 143 -0.99 3.52 2.53
C TYR A 143 -1.41 2.06 2.32
N ILE A 144 -2.10 1.76 1.22
CA ILE A 144 -2.55 0.41 0.90
C ILE A 144 -1.54 -0.24 -0.06
N PRO A 145 -0.86 -1.31 0.36
CA PRO A 145 0.10 -2.04 -0.46
C PRO A 145 -0.53 -2.57 -1.74
N GLN A 146 0.23 -2.52 -2.82
CA GLN A 146 -0.23 -2.93 -4.14
C GLN A 146 -0.72 -4.38 -4.19
N GLU A 147 -0.14 -5.27 -3.36
CA GLU A 147 -0.49 -6.69 -3.31
C GLU A 147 -1.93 -6.94 -2.83
N VAL A 148 -2.49 -6.02 -2.03
CA VAL A 148 -3.84 -6.13 -1.46
C VAL A 148 -4.75 -4.97 -1.86
N TYR A 149 -4.26 -4.06 -2.70
CA TYR A 149 -5.01 -2.89 -3.13
C TYR A 149 -6.30 -3.27 -3.87
N LYS A 150 -6.24 -4.36 -4.66
CA LYS A 150 -7.43 -4.87 -5.34
C LYS A 150 -8.51 -5.31 -4.36
N ASP A 151 -8.16 -6.11 -3.35
CA ASP A 151 -9.12 -6.56 -2.33
C ASP A 151 -9.73 -5.39 -1.55
N PHE A 152 -8.95 -4.34 -1.28
CA PHE A 152 -9.47 -3.11 -0.69
C PHE A 152 -10.50 -2.40 -1.60
N LEU A 153 -10.23 -2.28 -2.90
CA LEU A 153 -11.20 -1.73 -3.86
C LEU A 153 -12.44 -2.61 -4.01
N ASP A 154 -12.27 -3.93 -4.00
CA ASP A 154 -13.37 -4.88 -4.09
C ASP A 154 -14.29 -4.74 -2.86
N LEU A 155 -13.74 -4.58 -1.64
CA LEU A 155 -14.55 -4.30 -0.44
C LEU A 155 -15.43 -3.05 -0.61
N LYS A 156 -14.85 -1.94 -1.10
CA LYS A 156 -15.60 -0.68 -1.34
C LYS A 156 -16.70 -0.89 -2.37
N THR A 157 -16.39 -1.59 -3.44
CA THR A 157 -17.32 -1.90 -4.52
C THR A 157 -18.48 -2.78 -4.03
N TYR A 158 -18.20 -3.77 -3.19
CA TYR A 158 -19.23 -4.60 -2.56
C TYR A 158 -20.18 -3.76 -1.70
N ILE A 159 -19.66 -2.86 -0.88
CA ILE A 159 -20.48 -2.00 -0.02
C ILE A 159 -21.41 -1.12 -0.86
N ASP A 160 -20.90 -0.50 -1.92
CA ASP A 160 -21.70 0.32 -2.83
C ASP A 160 -22.76 -0.51 -3.57
N LEU A 161 -22.39 -1.69 -4.07
CA LEU A 161 -23.31 -2.60 -4.75
C LEU A 161 -24.46 -3.01 -3.82
N ILE A 162 -24.14 -3.47 -2.60
CA ILE A 162 -25.16 -3.86 -1.61
C ILE A 162 -26.03 -2.67 -1.21
N TYR A 163 -25.44 -1.48 -1.00
CA TYR A 163 -26.21 -0.26 -0.75
C TYR A 163 -27.25 -0.01 -1.85
N ASN A 164 -26.82 -0.04 -3.12
CA ASN A 164 -27.70 0.26 -4.25
C ASN A 164 -28.78 -0.81 -4.44
N GLN A 165 -28.46 -2.10 -4.24
CA GLN A 165 -29.43 -3.20 -4.29
C GLN A 165 -30.53 -3.04 -3.22
N TYR A 166 -30.15 -2.82 -1.96
CA TYR A 166 -31.11 -2.67 -0.87
C TYR A 166 -31.90 -1.36 -0.97
N LYS A 167 -31.27 -0.29 -1.47
CA LYS A 167 -31.97 0.97 -1.76
C LYS A 167 -33.02 0.80 -2.85
N ALA A 168 -32.68 0.08 -3.92
CA ALA A 168 -33.62 -0.24 -5.00
C ALA A 168 -34.78 -1.10 -4.47
N TYR A 169 -34.54 -2.06 -3.59
CA TYR A 169 -35.62 -2.79 -2.94
C TYR A 169 -36.49 -1.89 -2.05
N THR A 170 -35.86 -1.07 -1.20
CA THR A 170 -36.57 -0.19 -0.26
C THR A 170 -37.49 0.80 -0.98
N SER A 171 -37.12 1.25 -2.19
CA SER A 171 -37.97 2.13 -3.01
C SER A 171 -39.21 1.43 -3.57
N THR A 172 -39.23 0.10 -3.64
CA THR A 172 -40.41 -0.69 -4.06
C THR A 172 -41.44 -0.90 -2.95
N ILE A 173 -41.10 -0.58 -1.70
CA ILE A 173 -42.01 -0.78 -0.57
C ILE A 173 -43.03 0.36 -0.51
N GLU A 174 -44.30 0.02 -0.67
CA GLU A 174 -45.43 0.93 -0.52
C GLU A 174 -46.04 0.78 0.88
N ILE A 175 -46.14 1.89 1.61
CA ILE A 175 -46.73 1.93 2.95
C ILE A 175 -47.99 2.80 2.91
N ARG A 176 -49.04 2.36 3.62
CA ARG A 176 -50.19 3.21 3.96
C ARG A 176 -50.38 3.26 5.46
N LYS A 177 -50.88 4.41 5.91
CA LYS A 177 -51.35 4.58 7.28
C LYS A 177 -52.79 4.05 7.37
N HIS A 178 -53.04 3.07 8.23
CA HIS A 178 -54.38 2.57 8.53
C HIS A 178 -54.60 2.57 10.04
N ARG A 179 -55.57 3.36 10.52
CA ARG A 179 -55.97 3.41 11.95
C ARG A 179 -54.77 3.56 12.91
N ASP A 180 -53.88 4.50 12.58
CA ASP A 180 -52.64 4.83 13.31
C ASP A 180 -51.48 3.82 13.23
N GLU A 181 -51.64 2.73 12.50
CA GLU A 181 -50.55 1.80 12.18
C GLU A 181 -50.06 2.00 10.75
N LEU A 182 -48.74 1.84 10.55
CA LEU A 182 -48.17 1.72 9.21
C LEU A 182 -48.35 0.29 8.75
N VAL A 183 -48.81 0.09 7.53
CA VAL A 183 -49.01 -1.24 6.94
C VAL A 183 -48.37 -1.27 5.55
N ILE A 184 -47.63 -2.34 5.26
CA ILE A 184 -47.09 -2.58 3.93
C ILE A 184 -48.25 -2.95 3.01
N VAL A 185 -48.44 -2.18 1.94
CA VAL A 185 -49.48 -2.39 0.93
C VAL A 185 -48.97 -3.29 -0.19
N SER A 186 -47.73 -3.07 -0.60
CA SER A 186 -47.05 -3.86 -1.62
C SER A 186 -45.54 -3.76 -1.47
N GLU A 187 -44.83 -4.79 -1.92
CA GLU A 187 -43.39 -4.81 -2.07
C GLU A 187 -43.03 -5.69 -3.28
N ASN A 188 -41.89 -5.44 -3.92
CA ASN A 188 -41.43 -6.29 -5.02
C ASN A 188 -40.87 -7.62 -4.48
N VAL A 189 -41.69 -8.65 -4.50
CA VAL A 189 -41.35 -10.00 -3.99
C VAL A 189 -40.17 -10.62 -4.74
N ALA A 190 -40.04 -10.38 -6.05
CA ALA A 190 -38.94 -10.94 -6.84
C ALA A 190 -37.58 -10.34 -6.41
N VAL A 191 -37.53 -9.01 -6.23
CA VAL A 191 -36.32 -8.33 -5.74
C VAL A 191 -36.01 -8.73 -4.30
N LYS A 192 -37.03 -8.83 -3.45
CA LYS A 192 -36.90 -9.34 -2.07
C LYS A 192 -36.22 -10.71 -2.05
N GLN A 193 -36.75 -11.65 -2.83
CA GLN A 193 -36.24 -13.02 -2.84
C GLN A 193 -34.80 -13.07 -3.36
N TRP A 194 -34.49 -12.34 -4.43
CA TRP A 194 -33.13 -12.27 -4.96
C TRP A 194 -32.11 -11.70 -3.95
N ILE A 195 -32.47 -10.67 -3.18
CA ILE A 195 -31.62 -10.14 -2.10
C ILE A 195 -31.41 -11.18 -1.00
N LEU A 196 -32.46 -11.92 -0.62
CA LEU A 196 -32.36 -12.95 0.42
C LEU A 196 -31.49 -14.12 -0.03
N ASP A 197 -31.61 -14.54 -1.28
CA ASP A 197 -30.86 -15.67 -1.84
C ASP A 197 -29.36 -15.32 -2.01
N SER A 198 -29.06 -14.10 -2.45
CA SER A 198 -27.67 -13.64 -2.69
C SER A 198 -26.92 -13.22 -1.43
N TYR A 199 -27.60 -13.09 -0.29
CA TYR A 199 -27.02 -12.56 0.95
C TYR A 199 -25.81 -13.36 1.45
N LYS A 200 -25.93 -14.69 1.49
CA LYS A 200 -24.89 -15.55 2.05
C LYS A 200 -23.59 -15.44 1.23
N ASP A 201 -23.71 -15.61 -0.08
CA ASP A 201 -22.57 -15.57 -1.01
C ASP A 201 -21.90 -14.18 -1.01
N SER A 202 -22.71 -13.11 -1.00
CA SER A 202 -22.19 -11.74 -0.93
C SER A 202 -21.45 -11.47 0.38
N LYS A 203 -21.95 -12.00 1.50
CA LYS A 203 -21.32 -11.86 2.81
C LYS A 203 -20.02 -12.65 2.89
N GLU A 204 -20.00 -13.89 2.40
CA GLU A 204 -18.81 -14.74 2.38
C GLU A 204 -17.72 -14.09 1.51
N SER A 205 -18.06 -13.63 0.30
CA SER A 205 -17.09 -12.95 -0.56
C SER A 205 -16.51 -11.68 0.07
N PHE A 206 -17.33 -10.88 0.77
CA PHE A 206 -16.83 -9.70 1.48
C PHE A 206 -15.84 -10.08 2.61
N ILE A 207 -16.16 -11.12 3.38
CA ILE A 207 -15.30 -11.62 4.45
C ILE A 207 -13.97 -12.13 3.88
N ASP A 208 -13.99 -12.82 2.74
CA ASP A 208 -12.79 -13.33 2.09
C ASP A 208 -11.82 -12.20 1.71
N HIS A 209 -12.30 -11.12 1.09
CA HIS A 209 -11.46 -9.95 0.78
C HIS A 209 -10.90 -9.27 2.05
N LEU A 210 -11.70 -9.18 3.12
CA LEU A 210 -11.24 -8.64 4.40
C LEU A 210 -10.14 -9.54 5.02
N ASN A 211 -10.28 -10.85 4.90
CA ASN A 211 -9.28 -11.81 5.38
C ASN A 211 -7.97 -11.71 4.60
N VAL A 212 -8.00 -11.46 3.28
CA VAL A 212 -6.78 -11.25 2.48
C VAL A 212 -5.98 -10.05 3.01
N LEU A 213 -6.65 -8.94 3.31
CA LEU A 213 -6.01 -7.76 3.92
C LEU A 213 -5.44 -8.07 5.31
N GLN A 214 -6.17 -8.84 6.11
CA GLN A 214 -5.74 -9.26 7.44
C GLN A 214 -4.51 -10.18 7.38
N ASP A 215 -4.50 -11.13 6.45
CA ASP A 215 -3.40 -12.06 6.23
C ASP A 215 -2.14 -11.31 5.77
N TYR A 216 -2.30 -10.33 4.89
CA TYR A 216 -1.19 -9.47 4.51
C TYR A 216 -0.65 -8.70 5.71
N ARG A 217 -1.50 -8.06 6.52
CA ARG A 217 -1.07 -7.41 7.76
C ARG A 217 -0.27 -8.37 8.67
N ASN A 218 -0.73 -9.60 8.82
CA ASN A 218 -0.09 -10.60 9.67
C ASN A 218 1.29 -11.04 9.14
N LYS A 219 1.53 -10.94 7.83
CA LYS A 219 2.81 -11.25 7.19
C LYS A 219 3.86 -10.16 7.39
N ILE A 220 3.45 -8.90 7.52
CA ILE A 220 4.35 -7.75 7.72
C ILE A 220 4.76 -7.59 9.20
N LYS A 221 5.31 -8.65 9.80
CA LYS A 221 5.86 -8.57 11.16
C LYS A 221 7.17 -7.80 11.19
#